data_AF-A0A5C0VJW9-F1
#
_entry.id   AF-A0A5C0VJW9-F1
#
_cell.length_a   1.000
_cell.length_b   1.000
_cell.length_c   1.000
_cell.angle_alpha   90.00
_cell.angle_beta   90.00
_cell.angle_gamma   90.00
#
_symmetry.space_group_name_H-M   'P 1'
#
loop_
_entity.id
_entity.type
_entity.pdbx_description
1 polymer ?
#
loop_
_entity_poly.entity_id
_entity_poly.type
_entity_poly.pdbx_seq_one_letter_code
_entity_poly.pdbx_strand_id
1 'polypeptide(L)'
;MRKNIKNFLALSTLLASTIFMAVAQDTKTSTAKTFGGRDQYRTWSIGVNAGALTPVVLTGGSNDFINWDANFGYGLSLNKQVAHSFSLQANAFFGNLSGNNADAPGGRVGNYRSFDTQIGFGLDLRGVVNVATVDFLKRENALNFSVSTGLGLLGYAPSYVNQTNAIIDWKGISGASGDKDFIKSAYVPVGVGAKFKVSELVSFNLGYTMSFLDADNLDANYGKENSKDKFSYTYAGLEFSLGSKSKPNLTWANPIATMYDELNDSKLREDVNKLKTRTSTAEQDVQDLKKDTDGDGVADHLDKCPGTPAGTKVDGAGCALVIPQAKAK
;
A
#
# COMPACT_ATOMS: atom_id res chain seq x y z
N MET A 1 0.11 -4.93 45.43
CA MET A 1 0.23 -4.67 43.98
C MET A 1 1.17 -5.59 43.19
N ARG A 2 2.09 -6.36 43.79
CA ARG A 2 3.03 -7.24 43.04
C ARG A 2 2.47 -8.58 42.52
N LYS A 3 1.30 -9.02 42.97
CA LYS A 3 0.74 -10.36 42.62
C LYS A 3 -0.08 -10.39 41.33
N ASN A 4 -0.66 -9.26 40.89
CA ASN A 4 -1.53 -9.20 39.70
C ASN A 4 -0.76 -8.94 38.38
N ILE A 5 0.47 -8.43 38.46
CA ILE A 5 1.31 -8.15 37.28
C ILE A 5 1.83 -9.45 36.64
N LYS A 6 2.09 -10.50 37.44
CA LYS A 6 2.58 -11.79 36.94
C LYS A 6 1.52 -12.54 36.13
N ASN A 7 0.25 -12.43 36.50
CA ASN A 7 -0.84 -13.11 35.79
C ASN A 7 -1.23 -12.38 34.49
N PHE A 8 -1.07 -11.06 34.43
CA PHE A 8 -1.33 -10.28 33.20
C PHE A 8 -0.20 -10.45 32.17
N LEU A 9 1.06 -10.52 32.63
CA LEU A 9 2.20 -10.80 31.76
C LEU A 9 2.10 -12.22 31.18
N ALA A 10 1.70 -13.21 31.99
CA ALA A 10 1.51 -14.60 31.55
C ALA A 10 0.37 -14.78 30.54
N LEU A 11 -0.69 -13.97 30.62
CA LEU A 11 -1.80 -14.03 29.65
C LEU A 11 -1.45 -13.34 28.32
N SER A 12 -0.64 -12.27 28.35
CA SER A 12 -0.12 -11.62 27.14
C SER A 12 0.90 -12.48 26.39
N THR A 13 1.70 -13.25 27.12
CA THR A 13 2.67 -14.19 26.52
C THR A 13 2.01 -15.48 26.04
N LEU A 14 0.86 -15.91 26.61
CA LEU A 14 0.09 -17.03 26.07
C LEU A 14 -0.69 -16.67 24.78
N LEU A 15 -1.24 -15.46 24.67
CA LEU A 15 -1.83 -15.00 23.41
C LEU A 15 -0.77 -14.75 22.32
N ALA A 16 0.41 -14.28 22.70
CA ALA A 16 1.52 -14.14 21.76
C ALA A 16 2.06 -15.51 21.30
N SER A 17 2.22 -16.48 22.21
CA SER A 17 2.83 -17.78 21.88
C SER A 17 1.94 -18.72 21.06
N THR A 18 0.61 -18.57 21.11
CA THR A 18 -0.30 -19.34 20.24
C THR A 18 -0.29 -18.87 18.78
N ILE A 19 0.25 -17.68 18.49
CA ILE A 19 0.41 -17.18 17.11
C ILE A 19 1.78 -17.57 16.51
N PHE A 20 2.77 -17.93 17.34
CA PHE A 20 4.14 -18.23 16.88
C PHE A 20 4.37 -19.67 16.40
N MET A 21 3.45 -20.62 16.59
CA MET A 21 3.65 -22.04 16.23
C MET A 21 3.06 -22.49 14.88
N ALA A 22 2.60 -21.57 14.02
CA ALA A 22 2.08 -21.91 12.69
C ALA A 22 2.97 -21.41 11.53
N VAL A 23 4.27 -21.24 11.76
CA VAL A 23 5.25 -20.82 10.74
C VAL A 23 6.10 -22.02 10.31
N ALA A 24 5.53 -22.88 9.48
CA ALA A 24 6.26 -23.75 8.55
C ALA A 24 5.24 -24.53 7.72
N GLN A 25 4.79 -23.97 6.61
CA GLN A 25 4.28 -24.76 5.49
C GLN A 25 4.34 -23.93 4.21
N ASP A 26 5.36 -24.26 3.42
CA ASP A 26 5.54 -23.87 2.03
C ASP A 26 4.24 -24.18 1.26
N THR A 27 3.48 -23.14 0.91
CA THR A 27 2.29 -23.30 0.07
C THR A 27 2.43 -22.30 -1.07
N LYS A 28 2.59 -22.83 -2.29
CA LYS A 28 2.77 -22.08 -3.53
C LYS A 28 1.82 -20.88 -3.62
N THR A 29 2.37 -19.68 -3.46
CA THR A 29 1.67 -18.42 -3.74
C THR A 29 1.24 -18.43 -5.20
N SER A 30 -0.06 -18.24 -5.44
CA SER A 30 -0.60 -18.00 -6.79
C SER A 30 0.07 -16.76 -7.36
N THR A 31 0.88 -16.90 -8.41
CA THR A 31 1.45 -15.74 -9.14
C THR A 31 0.31 -14.90 -9.67
N ALA A 32 0.14 -13.69 -9.13
CA ALA A 32 -0.86 -12.75 -9.63
C ALA A 32 -0.55 -12.42 -11.10
N LYS A 33 -1.57 -12.07 -11.89
CA LYS A 33 -1.41 -11.74 -13.32
C LYS A 33 -1.38 -10.24 -13.53
N THR A 34 -0.64 -9.76 -14.54
CA THR A 34 -0.81 -8.37 -14.97
C THR A 34 -2.25 -8.19 -15.47
N PHE A 35 -2.94 -7.17 -14.97
CA PHE A 35 -4.37 -6.92 -15.25
C PHE A 35 -5.36 -7.96 -14.71
N GLY A 36 -4.91 -8.83 -13.80
CA GLY A 36 -5.75 -9.83 -13.14
C GLY A 36 -6.86 -9.29 -12.21
N GLY A 37 -6.87 -7.98 -11.97
CA GLY A 37 -7.82 -7.30 -11.10
C GLY A 37 -7.44 -7.34 -9.62
N ARG A 38 -8.11 -6.52 -8.82
CA ARG A 38 -7.83 -6.35 -7.38
C ARG A 38 -8.15 -7.58 -6.53
N ASP A 39 -9.04 -8.44 -7.01
CA ASP A 39 -9.55 -9.59 -6.26
C ASP A 39 -8.51 -10.69 -6.07
N GLN A 40 -7.39 -10.62 -6.80
CA GLN A 40 -6.24 -11.51 -6.64
C GLN A 40 -5.45 -11.22 -5.36
N TYR A 41 -5.62 -10.03 -4.77
CA TYR A 41 -4.82 -9.56 -3.65
C TYR A 41 -5.64 -9.41 -2.36
N ARG A 42 -4.93 -9.36 -1.23
CA ARG A 42 -5.49 -8.86 0.03
C ARG A 42 -5.49 -7.34 0.01
N THR A 43 -6.64 -6.75 0.31
CA THR A 43 -6.86 -5.30 0.24
C THR A 43 -7.17 -4.69 1.60
N TRP A 44 -7.63 -5.47 2.57
CA TRP A 44 -7.97 -4.97 3.90
C TRP A 44 -6.82 -5.21 4.87
N SER A 45 -6.56 -4.23 5.74
CA SER A 45 -5.67 -4.42 6.87
C SER A 45 -6.18 -3.66 8.10
N ILE A 46 -5.87 -4.19 9.28
CA ILE A 46 -6.16 -3.55 10.56
C ILE A 46 -4.84 -3.25 11.27
N GLY A 47 -4.69 -2.04 11.76
CA GLY A 47 -3.48 -1.59 12.44
C GLY A 47 -3.78 -1.13 13.86
N VAL A 48 -2.88 -1.46 14.78
CA VAL A 48 -2.82 -0.91 16.13
C VAL A 48 -1.56 -0.05 16.22
N ASN A 49 -1.68 1.15 16.76
CA ASN A 49 -0.55 2.07 16.92
C ASN A 49 -0.53 2.68 18.31
N ALA A 50 0.68 3.03 18.75
CA ALA A 50 0.93 3.70 20.02
C ALA A 50 2.11 4.67 19.83
N GLY A 51 2.09 5.77 20.57
CA GLY A 51 2.98 6.88 20.26
C GLY A 51 2.91 8.04 21.23
N ALA A 52 3.56 9.12 20.82
CA ALA A 52 3.61 10.38 21.53
C ALA A 52 2.74 11.43 20.83
N LEU A 53 1.82 12.01 21.59
CA LEU A 53 1.07 13.21 21.26
C LEU A 53 1.81 14.43 21.80
N THR A 54 2.02 15.43 20.94
CA THR A 54 2.64 16.69 21.34
C THR A 54 1.81 17.86 20.79
N PRO A 55 1.67 18.97 21.53
CA PRO A 55 0.94 20.16 21.07
C PRO A 55 1.75 21.01 20.09
N VAL A 56 2.78 20.44 19.47
CA VAL A 56 3.66 21.13 18.51
C VAL A 56 3.72 20.33 17.21
N VAL A 57 4.02 21.02 16.11
CA VAL A 57 4.20 20.39 14.79
C VAL A 57 5.56 20.78 14.20
N LEU A 58 6.14 19.89 13.38
CA LEU A 58 7.45 20.10 12.74
C LEU A 58 7.53 21.34 11.86
N THR A 59 6.43 21.78 11.25
CA THR A 59 6.40 22.98 10.39
C THR A 59 6.44 24.29 11.18
N GLY A 60 6.51 24.23 12.52
CA GLY A 60 6.53 25.41 13.37
C GLY A 60 5.17 26.12 13.50
N GLY A 61 5.19 27.30 14.10
CA GLY A 61 3.96 27.99 14.49
C GLY A 61 4.06 29.04 15.59
N SER A 62 2.99 29.82 15.73
CA SER A 62 2.61 30.38 17.02
C SER A 62 2.10 29.25 17.91
N ASN A 63 2.70 29.11 19.09
CA ASN A 63 2.21 28.27 20.17
C ASN A 63 2.00 29.19 21.38
N ASP A 64 0.88 29.03 22.07
CA ASP A 64 0.54 29.89 23.21
C ASP A 64 1.22 29.44 24.51
N PHE A 65 1.80 28.23 24.51
CA PHE A 65 2.58 27.66 25.61
C PHE A 65 4.04 27.45 25.23
N ILE A 66 4.94 27.83 26.15
CA ILE A 66 6.41 27.79 25.93
C ILE A 66 6.93 26.35 25.99
N ASN A 67 6.47 25.58 26.98
CA ASN A 67 6.90 24.21 27.19
C ASN A 67 5.78 23.24 26.80
N TRP A 68 6.17 22.18 26.09
CA TRP A 68 5.28 21.13 25.65
C TRP A 68 5.70 19.80 26.27
N ASP A 69 4.72 19.00 26.64
CA ASP A 69 4.94 17.66 27.17
C ASP A 69 4.55 16.61 26.12
N ALA A 70 5.38 15.57 26.00
CA ALA A 70 5.07 14.42 25.16
C ALA A 70 4.19 13.43 25.94
N ASN A 71 2.94 13.33 25.52
CA ASN A 71 1.94 12.48 26.17
C ASN A 71 1.73 11.19 25.41
N PHE A 72 1.32 10.13 26.10
CA PHE A 72 1.03 8.86 25.45
C PHE A 72 -0.30 8.92 24.69
N GLY A 73 -0.30 8.44 23.45
CA GLY A 73 -1.49 8.25 22.63
C GLY A 73 -1.49 6.90 21.93
N TYR A 74 -2.67 6.36 21.68
CA TYR A 74 -2.87 5.08 21.01
C TYR A 74 -4.02 5.15 20.03
N GLY A 75 -3.99 4.28 19.02
CA GLY A 75 -4.97 4.31 17.96
C GLY A 75 -5.18 2.97 17.26
N LEU A 76 -6.30 2.92 16.57
CA LEU A 76 -6.75 1.83 15.72
C LEU A 76 -6.95 2.36 14.31
N SER A 77 -6.50 1.60 13.33
CA SER A 77 -6.63 1.97 11.92
C SER A 77 -7.21 0.80 11.14
N LEU A 78 -8.08 1.10 10.18
CA LEU A 78 -8.62 0.17 9.21
C LEU A 78 -8.28 0.69 7.83
N ASN A 79 -7.48 -0.05 7.08
CA ASN A 79 -7.06 0.33 5.74
C ASN A 79 -7.75 -0.54 4.69
N LYS A 80 -8.07 0.10 3.58
CA LYS A 80 -8.50 -0.54 2.33
C LYS A 80 -7.61 -0.07 1.19
N GLN A 81 -6.76 -0.95 0.70
CA GLN A 81 -5.94 -0.72 -0.48
C GLN A 81 -6.82 -0.77 -1.73
N VAL A 82 -6.91 0.36 -2.45
CA VAL A 82 -7.77 0.51 -3.65
C VAL A 82 -6.95 0.37 -4.93
N ALA A 83 -5.68 0.80 -4.90
CA ALA A 83 -4.71 0.67 -5.98
C ALA A 83 -3.33 0.32 -5.42
N HIS A 84 -2.36 -0.02 -6.25
CA HIS A 84 -0.99 -0.32 -5.79
C HIS A 84 -0.34 0.84 -5.01
N SER A 85 -0.64 2.08 -5.40
CA SER A 85 -0.10 3.29 -4.76
C SER A 85 -1.08 4.01 -3.84
N PHE A 86 -2.34 3.57 -3.72
CA PHE A 86 -3.36 4.31 -2.96
C PHE A 86 -4.23 3.42 -2.08
N SER A 87 -4.39 3.83 -0.82
CA SER A 87 -5.32 3.24 0.13
C SER A 87 -6.18 4.30 0.82
N LEU A 88 -7.36 3.86 1.25
CA LEU A 88 -8.23 4.64 2.12
C LEU A 88 -8.09 4.10 3.54
N GLN A 89 -7.83 4.98 4.51
CA GLN A 89 -7.67 4.64 5.91
C GLN A 89 -8.77 5.32 6.74
N ALA A 90 -9.46 4.53 7.54
CA ALA A 90 -10.23 5.02 8.68
C ALA A 90 -9.38 4.87 9.93
N ASN A 91 -9.23 5.93 10.71
CA ASN A 91 -8.41 5.93 11.90
C ASN A 91 -9.20 6.46 13.11
N ALA A 92 -8.95 5.84 14.25
CA ALA A 92 -9.43 6.26 15.55
C ALA A 92 -8.22 6.41 16.48
N PHE A 93 -8.07 7.55 17.16
CA PHE A 93 -6.98 7.74 18.11
C PHE A 93 -7.47 8.38 19.42
N PHE A 94 -6.72 8.12 20.49
CA PHE A 94 -7.04 8.48 21.86
C PHE A 94 -5.77 8.88 22.59
N GLY A 95 -5.88 9.78 23.56
CA GLY A 95 -4.75 10.18 24.40
C GLY A 95 -4.98 11.52 25.07
N ASN A 96 -3.90 12.09 25.60
CA ASN A 96 -3.92 13.38 26.26
C ASN A 96 -2.91 14.33 25.59
N LEU A 97 -3.12 15.63 25.76
CA LEU A 97 -2.20 16.70 25.36
C LEU A 97 -2.00 17.62 26.56
N SER A 98 -0.76 18.00 26.83
CA SER A 98 -0.45 18.95 27.90
C SER A 98 0.72 19.83 27.54
N GLY A 99 0.78 20.98 28.21
CA GLY A 99 1.88 21.92 28.11
C GLY A 99 1.84 22.94 29.24
N ASN A 100 2.95 23.63 29.45
CA ASN A 100 3.15 24.53 30.58
C ASN A 100 3.95 25.78 30.22
N ASN A 101 3.86 26.79 31.08
CA ASN A 101 4.53 28.08 30.95
C ASN A 101 5.54 28.33 32.09
N ALA A 102 6.15 27.27 32.63
CA ALA A 102 7.08 27.37 33.76
C ALA A 102 8.25 28.33 33.48
N ASP A 103 8.74 28.36 32.24
CA ASP A 103 9.87 29.20 31.82
C ASP A 103 9.47 30.61 31.33
N ALA A 104 8.17 30.93 31.33
CA ALA A 104 7.71 32.29 31.07
C ALA A 104 8.02 33.21 32.27
N PRO A 105 8.24 34.52 32.06
CA PRO A 105 8.37 35.48 33.17
C PRO A 105 7.19 35.39 34.15
N GLY A 106 7.44 34.91 35.37
CA GLY A 106 6.41 34.66 36.39
C GLY A 106 5.70 33.30 36.31
N GLY A 107 6.22 32.36 35.50
CA GLY A 107 5.68 31.01 35.33
C GLY A 107 4.29 30.98 34.70
N ARG A 108 3.98 31.99 33.86
CA ARG A 108 2.67 32.19 33.21
C ARG A 108 2.81 33.03 31.94
N VAL A 109 1.91 32.80 30.98
CA VAL A 109 1.66 33.71 29.85
C VAL A 109 0.21 34.16 29.95
N GLY A 110 -0.04 35.46 30.11
CA GLY A 110 -1.37 35.97 30.43
C GLY A 110 -1.94 35.36 31.70
N ASN A 111 -3.15 34.78 31.65
CA ASN A 111 -3.81 34.12 32.78
C ASN A 111 -3.46 32.63 32.96
N TYR A 112 -2.64 32.06 32.06
CA TYR A 112 -2.50 30.61 31.88
C TYR A 112 -1.12 30.10 32.34
N ARG A 113 -1.11 29.12 33.25
CA ARG A 113 0.10 28.43 33.73
C ARG A 113 0.38 27.13 32.99
N SER A 114 -0.66 26.32 32.79
CA SER A 114 -0.58 25.04 32.10
C SER A 114 -1.95 24.66 31.57
N PHE A 115 -1.97 23.78 30.56
CA PHE A 115 -3.17 23.16 30.04
C PHE A 115 -3.02 21.63 30.04
N ASP A 116 -4.15 20.95 30.23
CA ASP A 116 -4.30 19.51 30.05
C ASP A 116 -5.59 19.27 29.27
N THR A 117 -5.48 18.61 28.14
CA THR A 117 -6.58 18.33 27.24
C THR A 117 -6.68 16.84 26.99
N GLN A 118 -7.79 16.26 27.43
CA GLN A 118 -8.10 14.87 27.18
C GLN A 118 -8.77 14.71 25.81
N ILE A 119 -8.15 13.91 24.93
CA ILE A 119 -8.76 13.52 23.65
C ILE A 119 -9.61 12.28 23.89
N GLY A 120 -10.93 12.51 23.99
CA GLY A 120 -11.92 11.46 24.19
C GLY A 120 -12.07 10.55 22.96
N PHE A 121 -12.01 11.12 21.76
CA PHE A 121 -11.87 10.38 20.51
C PHE A 121 -11.40 11.31 19.39
N GLY A 122 -10.52 10.84 18.51
CA GLY A 122 -10.27 11.46 17.22
C GLY A 122 -10.57 10.46 16.12
N LEU A 123 -11.54 10.76 15.27
CA LEU A 123 -11.96 9.91 14.16
C LEU A 123 -11.65 10.61 12.85
N ASP A 124 -10.90 9.95 11.96
CA ASP A 124 -10.60 10.51 10.65
C ASP A 124 -10.68 9.50 9.51
N LEU A 125 -10.98 10.05 8.33
CA LEU A 125 -10.89 9.37 7.05
C LEU A 125 -9.80 10.04 6.23
N ARG A 126 -8.79 9.27 5.84
CA ARG A 126 -7.64 9.79 5.08
C ARG A 126 -7.32 8.94 3.86
N GLY A 127 -6.92 9.61 2.79
CA GLY A 127 -6.27 8.98 1.65
C GLY A 127 -4.78 8.83 1.93
N VAL A 128 -4.24 7.65 1.72
CA VAL A 128 -2.83 7.33 1.90
C VAL A 128 -2.25 6.97 0.54
N VAL A 129 -1.26 7.74 0.12
CA VAL A 129 -0.50 7.52 -1.12
C VAL A 129 0.85 6.92 -0.74
N ASN A 130 1.11 5.71 -1.22
CA ASN A 130 2.43 5.09 -1.12
C ASN A 130 3.34 5.71 -2.18
N VAL A 131 4.45 6.28 -1.73
CA VAL A 131 5.50 6.90 -2.55
C VAL A 131 6.69 5.95 -2.62
N ALA A 132 7.38 5.95 -3.76
CA ALA A 132 8.53 5.07 -4.03
C ALA A 132 8.18 3.56 -3.95
N THR A 133 7.00 3.18 -4.44
CA THR A 133 6.57 1.78 -4.51
C THR A 133 7.24 0.97 -5.63
N VAL A 134 8.08 1.58 -6.46
CA VAL A 134 8.77 0.90 -7.55
C VAL A 134 10.26 0.89 -7.23
N ASP A 135 10.77 -0.28 -6.85
CA ASP A 135 12.19 -0.54 -6.74
C ASP A 135 12.64 -1.38 -7.96
N PHE A 136 13.64 -0.89 -8.69
CA PHE A 136 14.24 -1.59 -9.83
C PHE A 136 15.41 -2.50 -9.40
N LEU A 137 15.90 -2.34 -8.16
CA LEU A 137 17.03 -3.10 -7.62
C LEU A 137 16.57 -4.37 -6.90
N LYS A 138 15.34 -4.39 -6.37
CA LYS A 138 14.78 -5.52 -5.62
C LYS A 138 13.40 -5.90 -6.12
N ARG A 139 13.16 -7.21 -6.22
CA ARG A 139 11.91 -7.79 -6.71
C ARG A 139 10.72 -7.53 -5.76
N GLU A 140 10.99 -7.47 -4.46
CA GLU A 140 10.01 -7.12 -3.44
C GLU A 140 10.50 -5.91 -2.63
N ASN A 141 9.60 -4.95 -2.41
CA ASN A 141 9.91 -3.81 -1.56
C ASN A 141 9.80 -4.24 -0.10
N ALA A 142 10.85 -4.00 0.67
CA ALA A 142 10.84 -4.18 2.13
C ALA A 142 10.40 -2.92 2.89
N LEU A 143 10.41 -1.77 2.22
CA LEU A 143 10.14 -0.45 2.76
C LEU A 143 9.27 0.33 1.77
N ASN A 144 8.17 0.88 2.26
CA ASN A 144 7.31 1.81 1.52
C ASN A 144 7.18 3.11 2.30
N PHE A 145 7.39 4.23 1.63
CA PHE A 145 7.06 5.54 2.19
C PHE A 145 5.62 5.88 1.85
N SER A 146 4.96 6.63 2.71
CA SER A 146 3.55 6.99 2.54
C SER A 146 3.33 8.44 2.96
N VAL A 147 2.48 9.12 2.20
CA VAL A 147 1.97 10.44 2.53
C VAL A 147 0.46 10.31 2.64
N SER A 148 -0.12 10.93 3.65
CA SER A 148 -1.55 10.84 3.92
C SER A 148 -2.16 12.20 4.22
N THR A 149 -3.39 12.40 3.77
CA THR A 149 -4.18 13.56 4.15
C THR A 149 -5.66 13.20 4.18
N GLY A 150 -6.44 13.90 4.98
CA GLY A 150 -7.84 13.56 5.19
C GLY A 150 -8.63 14.62 5.92
N LEU A 151 -9.79 14.21 6.41
CA LEU A 151 -10.67 15.02 7.25
C LEU A 151 -11.10 14.18 8.46
N GLY A 152 -11.16 14.81 9.62
CA GLY A 152 -11.53 14.15 10.85
C GLY A 152 -12.36 15.02 11.78
N LEU A 153 -12.92 14.36 12.79
CA LEU A 153 -13.66 14.94 13.89
C LEU A 153 -12.97 14.57 15.20
N LEU A 154 -12.67 15.57 16.01
CA LEU A 154 -12.01 15.45 17.30
C LEU A 154 -12.98 15.79 18.43
N GLY A 155 -13.14 14.88 19.37
CA GLY A 155 -13.81 15.08 20.65
C GLY A 155 -12.80 15.26 21.77
N TYR A 156 -12.75 16.42 22.41
CA TYR A 156 -11.80 16.72 23.49
C TYR A 156 -12.41 17.51 24.63
N ALA A 157 -11.77 17.44 25.80
CA ALA A 157 -12.12 18.16 27.02
C ALA A 157 -10.88 18.90 27.54
N PRO A 158 -10.80 20.23 27.34
CA PRO A 158 -9.66 21.03 27.77
C PRO A 158 -9.84 21.57 29.18
N SER A 159 -8.75 21.56 29.95
CA SER A 159 -8.65 22.14 31.30
C SER A 159 -7.38 22.98 31.41
N TYR A 160 -7.40 24.05 32.21
CA TYR A 160 -6.21 24.87 32.45
C TYR A 160 -6.07 25.31 33.90
N VAL A 161 -4.84 25.65 34.26
CA VAL A 161 -4.51 26.21 35.58
C VAL A 161 -4.32 27.72 35.47
N ASN A 162 -5.12 28.47 36.23
CA ASN A 162 -5.08 29.93 36.21
C ASN A 162 -3.94 30.51 37.08
N GLN A 163 -3.80 31.84 37.08
CA GLN A 163 -2.78 32.55 37.87
C GLN A 163 -2.79 32.26 39.38
N THR A 164 -3.96 31.94 39.94
CA THR A 164 -4.23 31.65 41.36
C THR A 164 -4.08 30.16 41.69
N ASN A 165 -3.53 29.34 40.79
CA ASN A 165 -3.45 27.88 40.90
C ASN A 165 -4.83 27.19 40.98
N ALA A 166 -5.90 27.85 40.56
CA ALA A 166 -7.19 27.21 40.42
C ALA A 166 -7.24 26.44 39.10
N ILE A 167 -7.66 25.17 39.16
CA ILE A 167 -7.94 24.35 37.99
C ILE A 167 -9.33 24.73 37.48
N ILE A 168 -9.39 25.23 36.25
CA ILE A 168 -10.64 25.57 35.57
C ILE A 168 -10.83 24.55 34.45
N ASP A 169 -11.84 23.69 34.63
CA ASP A 169 -12.28 22.73 33.63
C ASP A 169 -13.39 23.37 32.79
N TRP A 170 -13.14 23.58 31.49
CA TRP A 170 -14.08 24.27 30.60
C TRP A 170 -15.26 23.38 30.17
N LYS A 171 -15.18 22.07 30.39
CA LYS A 171 -16.31 21.14 30.28
C LYS A 171 -16.12 19.94 31.23
N GLY A 172 -16.61 20.18 32.44
CA GLY A 172 -16.59 19.33 33.63
C GLY A 172 -16.41 17.83 33.47
N ILE A 173 -15.50 17.30 34.28
CA ILE A 173 -15.89 16.28 35.27
C ILE A 173 -15.58 16.80 36.68
N SER A 174 -16.47 17.64 37.23
CA SER A 174 -16.78 17.62 38.67
C SER A 174 -18.08 18.35 39.01
N GLY A 175 -19.16 18.01 38.30
CA GLY A 175 -20.53 18.24 38.77
C GLY A 175 -21.10 16.90 39.26
N ALA A 176 -21.94 16.94 40.30
CA ALA A 176 -22.55 15.76 40.93
C ALA A 176 -23.43 14.87 40.01
N SER A 177 -23.51 15.17 38.70
CA SER A 177 -24.36 14.48 37.71
C SER A 177 -23.61 13.77 36.58
N GLY A 178 -22.28 13.79 36.52
CA GLY A 178 -21.51 12.82 35.70
C GLY A 178 -21.63 12.90 34.16
N ASP A 179 -22.24 13.94 33.58
CA ASP A 179 -22.34 14.11 32.13
C ASP A 179 -21.03 14.64 31.54
N LYS A 180 -20.36 13.83 30.70
CA LYS A 180 -19.11 14.18 30.00
C LYS A 180 -19.43 14.86 28.67
N ASP A 181 -19.52 16.18 28.64
CA ASP A 181 -19.68 16.91 27.38
C ASP A 181 -18.33 17.15 26.69
N PHE A 182 -18.05 16.40 25.62
CA PHE A 182 -16.88 16.66 24.77
C PHE A 182 -17.14 17.82 23.80
N ILE A 183 -16.15 18.71 23.62
CA ILE A 183 -16.13 19.68 22.53
C ILE A 183 -15.79 18.91 21.25
N LYS A 184 -16.55 19.14 20.18
CA LYS A 184 -16.37 18.48 18.88
C LYS A 184 -15.89 19.50 17.86
N SER A 185 -14.75 19.23 17.24
CA SER A 185 -14.16 20.11 16.22
C SER A 185 -13.68 19.30 15.02
N ALA A 186 -13.77 19.87 13.82
CA ALA A 186 -13.17 19.26 12.64
C ALA A 186 -11.65 19.51 12.62
N TYR A 187 -10.90 18.55 12.10
CA TYR A 187 -9.46 18.68 11.90
C TYR A 187 -9.01 18.06 10.58
N VAL A 188 -7.89 18.56 10.08
CA VAL A 188 -7.23 18.08 8.87
C VAL A 188 -5.94 17.36 9.28
N PRO A 189 -5.89 16.02 9.25
CA PRO A 189 -4.63 15.29 9.39
C PRO A 189 -3.82 15.37 8.10
N VAL A 190 -2.53 15.66 8.24
CA VAL A 190 -1.50 15.55 7.21
C VAL A 190 -0.37 14.73 7.80
N GLY A 191 -0.08 13.57 7.23
CA GLY A 191 0.88 12.64 7.79
C GLY A 191 1.88 12.10 6.78
N VAL A 192 3.06 11.76 7.27
CA VAL A 192 4.07 10.98 6.56
C VAL A 192 4.36 9.72 7.34
N GLY A 193 4.66 8.63 6.65
CA GLY A 193 4.94 7.37 7.31
C GLY A 193 5.84 6.46 6.49
N ALA A 194 6.52 5.56 7.20
CA ALA A 194 7.30 4.47 6.64
C ALA A 194 6.68 3.15 7.09
N LYS A 195 6.38 2.28 6.13
CA LYS A 195 5.86 0.94 6.34
C LYS A 195 6.94 -0.06 5.99
N PHE A 196 7.18 -1.02 6.88
CA PHE A 196 8.20 -2.05 6.77
C PHE A 196 7.54 -3.43 6.70
N LYS A 197 7.97 -4.26 5.76
CA LYS A 197 7.49 -5.64 5.61
C LYS A 197 8.18 -6.50 6.66
N VAL A 198 7.44 -6.95 7.67
CA VAL A 198 7.94 -7.94 8.65
C VAL A 198 7.61 -9.35 8.18
N SER A 199 6.42 -9.55 7.62
CA SER A 199 5.92 -10.79 7.04
C SER A 199 4.82 -10.50 6.00
N GLU A 200 4.35 -11.52 5.28
CA GLU A 200 3.19 -11.41 4.37
C GLU A 200 1.90 -10.98 5.07
N LEU A 201 1.81 -11.24 6.37
CA LEU A 201 0.63 -10.93 7.20
C LEU A 201 0.84 -9.69 8.08
N VAL A 202 2.08 -9.38 8.46
CA VAL A 202 2.41 -8.39 9.48
C VAL A 202 3.32 -7.33 8.88
N SER A 203 2.94 -6.07 9.02
CA SER A 203 3.75 -4.91 8.67
C SER A 203 4.01 -4.07 9.91
N PHE A 204 5.20 -3.49 9.99
CA PHE A 204 5.52 -2.51 11.02
C PHE A 204 5.43 -1.12 10.43
N ASN A 205 4.76 -0.21 11.12
CA ASN A 205 4.46 1.13 10.64
C ASN A 205 5.10 2.15 11.59
N LEU A 206 5.83 3.11 11.04
CA LEU A 206 6.27 4.30 11.73
C LEU A 206 5.63 5.52 11.05
N GLY A 207 5.04 6.42 11.82
CA GLY A 207 4.32 7.56 11.27
C GLY A 207 4.44 8.82 12.09
N TYR A 208 4.33 9.95 11.40
CA TYR A 208 4.21 11.28 11.97
C TYR A 208 3.01 11.96 11.33
N THR A 209 1.99 12.28 12.13
CA THR A 209 0.78 12.97 11.69
C THR A 209 0.70 14.34 12.33
N MET A 210 0.49 15.37 11.54
CA MET A 210 0.20 16.72 11.97
C MET A 210 -1.30 16.95 11.78
N SER A 211 -1.97 17.41 12.82
CA SER A 211 -3.40 17.68 12.80
C SER A 211 -3.62 19.16 12.98
N PHE A 212 -4.23 19.78 11.98
CA PHE A 212 -4.62 21.20 12.01
C PHE A 212 -6.10 21.29 12.33
N LEU A 213 -6.46 21.97 13.41
CA LEU A 213 -7.85 22.16 13.81
C LEU A 213 -8.37 23.48 13.27
N ASP A 214 -9.65 23.51 12.95
CA ASP A 214 -10.38 24.76 12.70
C ASP A 214 -11.05 25.25 13.98
N ALA A 215 -10.31 25.20 15.09
CA ALA A 215 -10.77 25.60 16.41
C ALA A 215 -9.61 26.26 17.19
N ASP A 216 -9.95 27.27 17.99
CA ASP A 216 -9.06 28.12 18.81
C ASP A 216 -9.22 27.81 20.31
N ASN A 217 -9.61 26.58 20.65
CA ASN A 217 -9.98 26.19 22.01
C ASN A 217 -9.44 24.82 22.43
N LEU A 218 -8.53 24.24 21.65
CA LEU A 218 -7.85 22.99 21.99
C LEU A 218 -6.90 23.18 23.18
N ASP A 219 -6.39 24.39 23.41
CA ASP A 219 -5.44 24.72 24.48
C ASP A 219 -6.07 25.57 25.62
N ALA A 220 -7.39 25.75 25.59
CA ALA A 220 -8.20 26.53 26.53
C ALA A 220 -7.95 28.06 26.57
N ASN A 221 -7.24 28.63 25.59
CA ASN A 221 -7.05 30.08 25.47
C ASN A 221 -7.98 30.70 24.40
N TYR A 222 -8.99 31.46 24.81
CA TYR A 222 -9.83 32.24 23.88
C TYR A 222 -9.12 33.56 23.56
N GLY A 223 -8.20 33.56 22.59
CA GLY A 223 -7.14 34.55 22.62
C GLY A 223 -6.40 34.90 21.34
N LYS A 224 -7.02 34.81 20.15
CA LYS A 224 -6.85 35.76 19.02
C LYS A 224 -7.71 35.32 17.84
N GLU A 225 -8.31 36.27 17.13
CA GLU A 225 -9.22 36.06 15.97
C GLU A 225 -8.64 35.20 14.80
N ASN A 226 -7.41 34.68 14.89
CA ASN A 226 -6.72 33.91 13.86
C ASN A 226 -5.72 32.83 14.36
N SER A 227 -5.72 32.44 15.65
CA SER A 227 -4.91 31.27 16.08
C SER A 227 -5.68 29.98 15.79
N LYS A 228 -5.13 29.13 14.92
CA LYS A 228 -5.65 27.79 14.69
C LYS A 228 -4.78 26.81 15.44
N ASP A 229 -5.40 25.98 16.28
CA ASP A 229 -4.67 24.99 17.06
C ASP A 229 -4.17 23.84 16.21
N LYS A 230 -3.07 23.24 16.68
CA LYS A 230 -2.46 22.09 16.04
C LYS A 230 -1.78 21.18 17.04
N PHE A 231 -1.74 19.90 16.71
CA PHE A 231 -0.97 18.91 17.45
C PHE A 231 -0.31 17.96 16.48
N SER A 232 0.70 17.23 16.96
CA SER A 232 1.26 16.12 16.23
C SER A 232 1.19 14.82 17.00
N TYR A 233 1.10 13.73 16.24
CA TYR A 233 1.12 12.38 16.72
C TYR A 233 2.24 11.60 16.03
N THR A 234 3.26 11.26 16.79
CA THR A 234 4.35 10.37 16.35
C THR A 234 4.05 8.97 16.85
N TYR A 235 3.94 7.98 15.98
CA TYR A 235 3.52 6.64 16.38
C TYR A 235 4.32 5.54 15.71
N ALA A 236 4.40 4.42 16.43
CA ALA A 236 4.82 3.13 15.90
C ALA A 236 3.66 2.13 16.08
N GLY A 237 3.50 1.23 15.12
CA GLY A 237 2.37 0.31 15.11
C GLY A 237 2.61 -0.96 14.32
N LEU A 238 1.75 -1.93 14.56
CA LEU A 238 1.69 -3.16 13.78
C LEU A 238 0.40 -3.18 12.97
N GLU A 239 0.52 -3.59 11.72
CA GLU A 239 -0.59 -3.71 10.79
C GLU A 239 -0.70 -5.15 10.29
N PHE A 240 -1.91 -5.69 10.39
CA PHE A 240 -2.26 -7.07 10.06
C PHE A 240 -3.12 -7.09 8.81
N SER A 241 -2.66 -7.79 7.78
CA SER A 241 -3.36 -7.90 6.51
C SER A 241 -4.42 -9.01 6.57
N LEU A 242 -5.66 -8.65 6.29
CA LEU A 242 -6.84 -9.50 6.37
C LEU A 242 -7.11 -10.16 5.01
N GLY A 243 -7.36 -11.47 5.00
CA GLY A 243 -7.75 -12.23 3.80
C GLY A 243 -7.19 -13.65 3.73
N SER A 244 -7.49 -14.36 2.65
CA SER A 244 -7.02 -15.75 2.44
C SER A 244 -5.50 -15.82 2.37
N LYS A 245 -4.90 -16.80 3.08
CA LYS A 245 -3.46 -17.10 3.07
C LYS A 245 -2.90 -17.32 1.65
N SER A 246 -3.73 -17.76 0.71
CA SER A 246 -3.35 -18.03 -0.68
C SER A 246 -3.14 -16.78 -1.55
N LYS A 247 -3.63 -15.61 -1.12
CA LYS A 247 -3.55 -14.36 -1.89
C LYS A 247 -2.37 -13.49 -1.42
N PRO A 248 -1.55 -12.92 -2.32
CA PRO A 248 -0.50 -11.97 -1.97
C PRO A 248 -1.07 -10.64 -1.48
N ASN A 249 -0.28 -9.89 -0.72
CA ASN A 249 -0.67 -8.57 -0.19
C ASN A 249 -0.50 -7.48 -1.27
N LEU A 250 -1.56 -6.71 -1.55
CA LEU A 250 -1.53 -5.66 -2.57
C LEU A 250 -0.50 -4.57 -2.27
N THR A 251 -0.27 -4.28 -0.98
CA THR A 251 0.65 -3.23 -0.51
C THR A 251 2.11 -3.52 -0.88
N TRP A 252 2.47 -4.81 -0.98
CA TRP A 252 3.84 -5.27 -1.22
C TRP A 252 4.05 -5.84 -2.63
N ALA A 253 2.97 -5.94 -3.42
CA ALA A 253 3.04 -6.46 -4.77
C ALA A 253 3.69 -5.42 -5.71
N ASN A 254 4.88 -5.73 -6.22
CA ASN A 254 5.54 -4.93 -7.25
C ASN A 254 4.94 -5.27 -8.63
N PRO A 255 4.29 -4.32 -9.32
CA PRO A 255 3.65 -4.57 -10.60
C PRO A 255 4.65 -4.91 -11.71
N ILE A 256 5.89 -4.39 -11.64
CA ILE A 256 6.94 -4.65 -12.63
C ILE A 256 7.47 -6.09 -12.50
N ALA A 257 7.62 -6.58 -11.27
CA ALA A 257 7.99 -7.96 -11.03
C ALA A 257 6.92 -8.93 -11.58
N THR A 258 5.65 -8.58 -11.41
CA THR A 258 4.53 -9.39 -11.92
C THR A 258 4.54 -9.44 -13.46
N MET A 259 4.83 -8.31 -14.11
CA MET A 259 4.97 -8.24 -15.57
C MET A 259 6.16 -9.06 -16.07
N TYR A 260 7.30 -8.99 -15.39
CA TYR A 260 8.46 -9.79 -15.77
C TYR A 260 8.19 -11.29 -15.61
N ASP A 261 7.50 -11.69 -14.55
CA ASP A 261 7.15 -13.08 -14.30
C ASP A 261 6.20 -13.65 -15.35
N GLU A 262 5.24 -12.84 -15.81
CA GLU A 262 4.35 -13.21 -16.90
C GLU A 262 5.08 -13.27 -18.25
N LEU A 263 6.01 -12.35 -18.51
CA LEU A 263 6.81 -12.36 -19.74
C LEU A 263 7.84 -13.50 -19.79
N ASN A 264 8.39 -13.90 -18.64
CA ASN A 264 9.37 -14.98 -18.54
C ASN A 264 8.73 -16.37 -18.36
N ASP A 265 7.40 -16.45 -18.42
CA ASP A 265 6.69 -17.73 -18.25
C ASP A 265 7.10 -18.71 -19.37
N SER A 266 7.60 -19.87 -18.95
CA SER A 266 8.07 -20.93 -19.84
C SER A 266 6.98 -21.39 -20.79
N LYS A 267 5.71 -21.21 -20.39
CA LYS A 267 4.53 -21.52 -21.20
C LYS A 267 4.45 -20.67 -22.47
N LEU A 268 4.80 -19.38 -22.39
CA LEU A 268 4.83 -18.51 -23.56
C LEU A 268 5.94 -18.94 -24.54
N ARG A 269 7.09 -19.33 -24.00
CA ARG A 269 8.20 -19.89 -24.80
C ARG A 269 7.82 -21.24 -25.42
N GLU A 270 7.09 -22.07 -24.70
CA GLU A 270 6.57 -23.35 -25.20
C GLU A 270 5.59 -23.14 -26.36
N ASP A 271 4.65 -22.21 -26.21
CA ASP A 271 3.68 -21.88 -27.25
C ASP A 271 4.36 -21.25 -28.49
N VAL A 272 5.34 -20.37 -28.30
CA VAL A 272 6.16 -19.84 -29.41
C VAL A 272 6.94 -20.94 -30.10
N ASN A 273 7.54 -21.88 -29.35
CA ASN A 273 8.25 -23.02 -29.93
C ASN A 273 7.29 -23.92 -30.73
N LYS A 274 6.08 -24.19 -30.21
CA LYS A 274 5.04 -24.94 -30.94
C LYS A 274 4.63 -24.24 -32.23
N LEU A 275 4.43 -22.92 -32.19
CA LEU A 275 4.08 -22.13 -33.38
C LEU A 275 5.21 -22.15 -34.41
N LYS A 276 6.46 -22.03 -33.95
CA LYS A 276 7.64 -22.09 -34.80
C LYS A 276 7.74 -23.44 -35.51
N THR A 277 7.56 -24.55 -34.79
CA THR A 277 7.56 -25.90 -35.38
C THR A 277 6.46 -26.06 -36.41
N ARG A 278 5.23 -25.61 -36.10
CA ARG A 278 4.11 -25.68 -37.07
C ARG A 278 4.38 -24.87 -38.33
N THR A 279 5.00 -23.70 -38.18
CA THR A 279 5.33 -22.83 -39.31
C THR A 279 6.44 -23.45 -40.16
N SER A 280 7.50 -24.00 -39.55
CA SER A 280 8.56 -24.66 -40.31
C SER A 280 8.08 -25.91 -41.05
N THR A 281 7.15 -26.68 -40.46
CA THR A 281 6.54 -27.83 -41.16
C THR A 281 5.71 -27.37 -42.35
N ALA A 282 4.87 -26.35 -42.19
CA ALA A 282 4.10 -25.80 -43.29
C ALA A 282 5.00 -25.21 -44.40
N GLU A 283 6.10 -24.55 -44.04
CA GLU A 283 7.10 -24.07 -44.99
C GLU A 283 7.75 -25.25 -45.76
N GLN A 284 8.12 -26.33 -45.07
CA GLN A 284 8.64 -27.55 -45.71
C GLN A 284 7.62 -28.17 -46.65
N ASP A 285 6.36 -28.35 -46.22
CA ASP A 285 5.30 -28.90 -47.06
C ASP A 285 5.10 -28.05 -48.33
N VAL A 286 5.15 -26.72 -48.20
CA VAL A 286 5.06 -25.80 -49.36
C VAL A 286 6.28 -25.93 -50.28
N GLN A 287 7.48 -26.11 -49.73
CA GLN A 287 8.68 -26.34 -50.54
C GLN A 287 8.62 -27.69 -51.26
N ASP A 288 8.17 -28.75 -50.59
CA ASP A 288 8.02 -30.08 -51.19
C ASP A 288 6.97 -30.08 -52.30
N LEU A 289 5.85 -29.36 -52.12
CA LEU A 289 4.85 -29.16 -53.16
C LEU A 289 5.38 -28.33 -54.35
N LYS A 290 6.41 -27.51 -54.16
CA LYS A 290 7.01 -26.68 -55.23
C LYS A 290 8.29 -27.28 -55.80
N LYS A 291 8.75 -28.41 -55.27
CA LYS A 291 10.00 -29.02 -55.66
C LYS A 291 9.90 -29.56 -57.10
N ASP A 292 10.87 -29.20 -57.92
CA ASP A 292 11.07 -29.64 -59.30
C ASP A 292 12.53 -30.07 -59.40
N THR A 293 12.76 -31.38 -59.43
CA THR A 293 14.08 -32.01 -59.28
C THR A 293 14.87 -32.02 -60.60
N ASP A 294 14.20 -32.13 -61.75
CA ASP A 294 14.85 -32.16 -63.07
C ASP A 294 14.80 -30.81 -63.81
N GLY A 295 14.06 -29.84 -63.27
CA GLY A 295 14.09 -28.44 -63.68
C GLY A 295 13.37 -28.19 -65.01
N ASP A 296 12.38 -29.03 -65.33
CA ASP A 296 11.60 -28.92 -66.56
C ASP A 296 10.42 -27.94 -66.45
N GLY A 297 10.12 -27.46 -65.24
CA GLY A 297 9.06 -26.51 -64.93
C GLY A 297 7.78 -27.12 -64.35
N VAL A 298 7.74 -28.44 -64.13
CA VAL A 298 6.63 -29.16 -63.47
C VAL A 298 7.10 -29.67 -62.11
N ALA A 299 6.30 -29.43 -61.06
CA ALA A 299 6.66 -29.92 -59.73
C ALA A 299 6.65 -31.46 -59.68
N ASP A 300 7.58 -32.08 -58.96
CA ASP A 300 7.82 -33.53 -58.86
C ASP A 300 6.53 -34.33 -58.57
N HIS A 301 5.64 -33.78 -57.73
CA HIS A 301 4.40 -34.46 -57.33
C HIS A 301 3.32 -34.45 -58.44
N LEU A 302 3.48 -33.62 -59.47
CA LEU A 302 2.63 -33.54 -60.66
C LEU A 302 3.31 -34.10 -61.91
N ASP A 303 4.63 -34.30 -61.87
CA ASP A 303 5.43 -34.85 -62.97
C ASP A 303 5.22 -36.36 -63.12
N LYS A 304 4.88 -36.78 -64.34
CA LYS A 304 4.70 -38.18 -64.73
C LYS A 304 5.90 -38.76 -65.47
N CYS A 305 6.85 -37.92 -65.87
CA CYS A 305 8.00 -38.26 -66.70
C CYS A 305 9.31 -37.78 -66.03
N PRO A 306 9.68 -38.33 -64.86
CA PRO A 306 10.85 -37.89 -64.10
C PRO A 306 12.16 -38.08 -64.88
N GLY A 307 13.00 -37.04 -64.91
CA GLY A 307 14.30 -37.02 -65.57
C GLY A 307 14.31 -36.33 -66.92
N THR A 308 13.33 -35.47 -67.22
CA THR A 308 13.33 -34.67 -68.43
C THR A 308 14.44 -33.63 -68.36
N PRO A 309 15.33 -33.51 -69.38
CA PRO A 309 16.41 -32.54 -69.32
C PRO A 309 15.89 -31.10 -69.20
N ALA A 310 16.42 -30.34 -68.25
CA ALA A 310 16.12 -28.92 -68.06
C ALA A 310 16.17 -28.14 -69.39
N GLY A 311 15.14 -27.33 -69.66
CA GLY A 311 15.00 -26.56 -70.90
C GLY A 311 14.28 -27.28 -72.05
N THR A 312 13.90 -28.56 -71.87
CA THR A 312 13.00 -29.26 -72.79
C THR A 312 11.59 -28.68 -72.67
N LYS A 313 10.88 -28.50 -73.79
CA LYS A 313 9.47 -28.11 -73.74
C LYS A 313 8.63 -29.31 -73.31
N VAL A 314 8.09 -29.24 -72.10
CA VAL A 314 7.20 -30.26 -71.54
C VAL A 314 5.74 -29.84 -71.57
N ASP A 315 4.83 -30.82 -71.52
CA ASP A 315 3.41 -30.58 -71.32
C ASP A 315 3.06 -30.39 -69.83
N GLY A 316 1.78 -30.22 -69.51
CA GLY A 316 1.32 -30.07 -68.12
C GLY A 316 1.51 -31.31 -67.23
N ALA A 317 2.09 -32.39 -67.76
CA ALA A 317 2.43 -33.61 -67.02
C ALA A 317 3.94 -33.86 -66.93
N GLY A 318 4.79 -32.92 -67.36
CA GLY A 318 6.26 -33.04 -67.32
C GLY A 318 6.85 -33.89 -68.46
N CYS A 319 6.04 -34.28 -69.45
CA CYS A 319 6.50 -35.14 -70.54
C CYS A 319 6.92 -34.32 -71.77
N ALA A 320 8.03 -34.71 -72.40
CA ALA A 320 8.58 -34.02 -73.57
C ALA A 320 7.57 -33.93 -74.74
N LEU A 321 7.35 -32.71 -75.24
CA LEU A 321 6.51 -32.48 -76.41
C LEU A 321 7.21 -32.99 -77.67
N VAL A 322 6.73 -34.10 -78.22
CA VAL A 322 7.16 -34.58 -79.54
C VAL A 322 6.57 -33.64 -80.59
N ILE A 323 7.34 -32.64 -81.02
CA ILE A 323 6.94 -31.80 -82.15
C ILE A 323 7.16 -32.63 -83.43
N PRO A 324 6.12 -33.01 -84.18
CA PRO A 324 6.32 -33.64 -85.47
C PRO A 324 7.04 -32.63 -86.37
N GLN A 325 8.27 -32.97 -86.79
CA GLN A 325 9.04 -32.18 -87.74
C GLN A 325 8.21 -31.99 -89.01
N ALA A 326 7.78 -30.77 -89.29
CA ALA A 326 7.14 -30.44 -90.56
C ALA A 326 8.16 -30.73 -91.67
N LYS A 327 7.84 -31.67 -92.58
CA LYS A 327 8.64 -31.93 -93.78
C LYS A 327 8.86 -30.60 -94.51
N ALA A 328 10.12 -30.17 -94.58
CA ALA A 328 10.53 -29.06 -95.42
C ALA A 328 10.09 -29.37 -96.87
N LYS A 329 9.34 -28.45 -97.47
CA LYS A 329 8.94 -28.50 -98.87
C LYS A 329 9.98 -27.76 -99.71
#